data_AF-A0A941P806-F1
#
_entry.id   AF-A0A941P806-F1
#
_cell.length_a   1.000
_cell.length_b   1.000
_cell.length_c   1.000
_cell.angle_alpha   90.00
_cell.angle_beta   90.00
_cell.angle_gamma   90.00
#
_symmetry.space_group_name_H-M   'P 1'
#
loop_
_entity.id
_entity.type
_entity.pdbx_description
1 polymer ?
#
loop_
_entity_poly.entity_id
_entity_poly.type
_entity_poly.pdbx_seq_one_letter_code
_entity_poly.pdbx_strand_id
1 'polypeptide(L)' 'MQKSFKANPAKSVSNPQAPLAPLNLLRAGVPAREVVWFRRLRPDRQMAALTTTRGKLLLEKVREFATNQTGAAVQASPA' A
#
# COMPACT_ATOMS: atom_id res chain seq x y z
N MET A 1 -28.96 -18.25 -25.20
CA MET A 1 -27.59 -18.77 -24.99
C MET A 1 -26.71 -17.66 -24.44
N GLN A 2 -26.11 -17.94 -23.28
CA GLN A 2 -24.87 -17.42 -22.69
C GLN A 2 -24.58 -15.90 -22.67
N LYS A 3 -24.51 -15.37 -21.44
CA LYS A 3 -24.08 -14.02 -21.04
C LYS A 3 -22.57 -13.89 -21.24
N SER A 4 -22.12 -13.00 -22.13
CA SER A 4 -20.69 -12.64 -22.24
C SER A 4 -20.34 -11.56 -21.23
N PHE A 5 -19.79 -11.97 -20.09
CA PHE A 5 -19.12 -11.06 -19.15
C PHE A 5 -17.81 -10.58 -19.78
N LYS A 6 -17.84 -9.41 -20.42
CA LYS A 6 -16.61 -8.70 -20.80
C LYS A 6 -15.92 -8.26 -19.51
N ALA A 7 -14.78 -8.89 -19.24
CA ALA A 7 -13.90 -8.59 -18.13
C ALA A 7 -13.61 -7.08 -18.09
N ASN A 8 -14.14 -6.43 -17.06
CA ASN A 8 -13.81 -5.05 -16.74
C ASN A 8 -12.33 -5.06 -16.34
N PRO A 9 -11.42 -4.29 -16.97
CA PRO A 9 -10.04 -4.25 -16.53
C PRO A 9 -10.05 -3.81 -15.08
N ALA A 10 -9.35 -4.56 -14.22
CA ALA A 10 -9.12 -4.20 -12.85
C ALA A 10 -8.49 -2.80 -12.81
N LYS A 11 -9.33 -1.77 -12.75
CA LYS A 11 -9.04 -0.55 -12.01
C LYS A 11 -8.81 -1.08 -10.60
N SER A 12 -7.56 -1.43 -10.29
CA SER A 12 -7.07 -1.42 -8.93
C SER A 12 -7.49 -0.07 -8.40
N VAL A 13 -8.61 -0.09 -7.67
CA VAL A 13 -9.20 1.04 -7.00
C VAL A 13 -8.05 1.62 -6.22
N SER A 14 -7.53 2.74 -6.70
CA SER A 14 -6.61 3.58 -5.97
C SER A 14 -7.43 4.16 -4.83
N ASN A 15 -7.71 3.33 -3.83
CA ASN A 15 -8.29 3.75 -2.60
C ASN A 15 -7.22 4.64 -1.96
N PRO A 16 -7.44 5.96 -1.87
CA PRO A 16 -6.45 6.86 -1.29
C PRO A 16 -6.17 6.52 0.18
N GLN A 17 -7.05 5.72 0.79
CA GLN A 17 -6.93 5.19 2.14
C GLN A 17 -6.14 3.87 2.24
N ALA A 18 -5.72 3.28 1.12
CA ALA A 18 -4.93 2.05 1.17
C ALA A 18 -3.54 2.33 1.79
N PRO A 19 -3.04 1.49 2.71
CA PRO A 19 -1.76 1.72 3.37
C PRO A 19 -0.57 1.77 2.39
N LEU A 20 -0.68 1.10 1.25
CA LEU A 20 0.33 1.10 0.18
C LEU A 20 0.05 2.14 -0.92
N ALA A 21 -0.88 3.07 -0.70
CA ALA A 21 -1.12 4.15 -1.64
C ALA A 21 0.11 5.06 -1.75
N PRO A 22 0.42 5.61 -2.94
CA PRO A 22 1.66 6.37 -3.16
C PRO A 22 1.85 7.55 -2.20
N LEU A 23 0.76 8.24 -1.86
CA LEU A 23 0.78 9.33 -0.89
C LEU A 23 1.11 8.83 0.52
N ASN A 24 0.57 7.69 0.94
CA ASN A 24 0.84 7.10 2.25
C ASN A 24 2.29 6.61 2.34
N LEU A 25 2.83 6.05 1.25
CA LEU A 25 4.26 5.69 1.17
C LEU A 25 5.15 6.92 1.32
N LEU A 26 4.87 8.01 0.60
CA LEU A 26 5.63 9.26 0.72
C LEU A 26 5.54 9.86 2.13
N ARG A 27 4.34 9.88 2.73
CA ARG A 27 4.14 10.36 4.10
C ARG A 27 4.83 9.50 5.15
N ALA A 28 4.98 8.21 4.88
CA ALA A 28 5.73 7.27 5.70
C ALA A 28 7.27 7.43 5.58
N GLY A 29 7.76 8.39 4.78
CA GLY A 29 9.18 8.61 4.57
C GLY A 29 9.82 7.64 3.56
N VAL A 30 9.01 6.92 2.77
CA VAL A 30 9.52 6.09 1.68
C VAL A 30 10.05 7.00 0.57
N PRO A 31 11.29 6.77 0.06
CA PRO A 31 11.85 7.61 -0.99
C PRO A 31 10.98 7.59 -2.25
N ALA A 32 10.83 8.72 -2.93
CA ALA A 32 10.03 8.79 -4.16
C ALA A 32 10.48 7.78 -5.23
N ARG A 33 11.78 7.47 -5.30
CA ARG A 33 12.32 6.42 -6.20
C ARG A 33 11.76 5.03 -5.89
N GLU A 34 11.61 4.69 -4.62
CA GLU A 34 11.03 3.42 -4.16
C GLU A 34 9.53 3.35 -4.45
N VAL A 35 8.81 4.46 -4.22
CA VAL A 35 7.39 4.57 -4.54
C VAL A 35 7.14 4.39 -6.04
N VAL A 36 7.95 5.03 -6.89
CA VAL A 36 7.86 4.88 -8.35
C VAL A 36 8.18 3.46 -8.78
N TRP A 37 9.22 2.85 -8.22
CA TRP A 37 9.54 1.45 -8.49
C TRP A 37 8.36 0.53 -8.17
N PHE A 38 7.79 0.65 -6.96
CA PHE A 38 6.67 -0.20 -6.52
C PHE A 38 5.41 0.00 -7.38
N ARG A 39 5.10 1.25 -7.76
CA ARG A 39 3.96 1.54 -8.65
C ARG A 39 4.11 0.98 -10.07
N ARG A 40 5.33 0.84 -10.57
CA ARG A 40 5.60 0.30 -11.91
C ARG A 40 5.38 -1.20 -11.99
N LEU A 41 5.30 -1.89 -10.86
CA LEU A 41 5.03 -3.32 -10.80
C LEU A 41 3.54 -3.60 -11.07
N ARG A 42 3.28 -4.72 -11.77
CA ARG A 42 1.92 -5.27 -11.88
C ARG A 42 1.45 -5.76 -10.50
N PRO A 43 0.14 -5.81 -10.21
CA PRO A 43 -0.38 -6.21 -8.89
C PRO A 43 0.19 -7.54 -8.37
N ASP A 44 0.30 -8.57 -9.23
CA ASP A 44 0.87 -9.86 -8.85
C ASP A 44 2.35 -9.75 -8.42
N ARG A 45 3.09 -8.84 -9.09
CA ARG A 45 4.50 -8.55 -8.79
C ARG A 45 4.66 -7.61 -7.61
N GLN A 46 3.66 -6.79 -7.28
CA GLN A 46 3.67 -5.97 -6.07
C GLN A 46 3.67 -6.88 -4.84
N MET A 47 2.78 -7.87 -4.80
CA MET A 47 2.74 -8.83 -3.69
C MET A 47 4.06 -9.61 -3.55
N ALA A 48 4.64 -10.07 -4.66
CA ALA A 48 5.96 -10.69 -4.65
C ALA A 48 7.07 -9.71 -4.22
N ALA A 49 6.99 -8.44 -4.62
CA ALA A 49 7.97 -7.43 -4.23
C ALA A 49 7.94 -7.14 -2.73
N LEU A 50 6.77 -7.19 -2.10
CA LEU A 50 6.61 -7.03 -0.64
C LEU A 50 7.34 -8.11 0.18
N THR A 51 7.58 -9.29 -0.39
CA THR A 51 8.33 -10.36 0.30
C THR A 51 9.85 -10.22 0.17
N THR A 52 10.33 -9.41 -0.78
CA THR A 52 11.76 -9.12 -0.95
C THR A 52 12.28 -8.21 0.15
N THR A 53 13.60 -8.20 0.39
CA THR A 53 14.25 -7.28 1.34
C THR A 53 13.84 -5.82 1.08
N ARG A 54 13.80 -5.41 -0.19
CA ARG A 54 13.41 -4.07 -0.60
C ARG A 54 11.96 -3.74 -0.24
N GLY A 55 11.03 -4.66 -0.47
CA GLY A 55 9.63 -4.48 -0.10
C GLY A 55 9.38 -4.54 1.41
N LYS A 56 10.15 -5.35 2.14
CA LYS A 56 10.10 -5.39 3.61
C LYS A 56 10.49 -4.06 4.23
N LEU A 57 11.54 -3.39 3.73
CA LEU A 57 11.93 -2.05 4.16
C LEU A 57 10.83 -1.01 3.90
N LEU A 58 10.14 -1.11 2.76
CA LEU A 58 8.99 -0.27 2.45
C LEU A 58 7.85 -0.51 3.44
N LEU A 59 7.53 -1.77 3.74
CA LEU A 59 6.50 -2.13 4.72
C LEU A 59 6.83 -1.68 6.13
N GLU A 60 8.10 -1.75 6.52
CA GLU A 60 8.57 -1.30 7.83
C GLU A 60 8.29 0.20 8.00
N LYS A 61 8.64 1.03 7.01
CA LYS A 61 8.34 2.47 7.02
C LYS A 61 6.84 2.75 7.10
N VAL A 62 6.04 2.03 6.34
CA VAL A 62 4.57 2.17 6.36
C VAL A 62 4.00 1.73 7.71
N ARG A 63 4.55 0.68 8.32
CA ARG A 63 4.14 0.19 9.64
C ARG A 63 4.53 1.16 10.74
N GLU A 64 5.75 1.71 10.72
CA GLU A 64 6.18 2.78 11.63
C GLU A 64 5.24 3.99 11.52
N PHE A 65 4.94 4.43 10.31
CA PHE A 65 4.02 5.52 10.07
C PHE A 65 2.61 5.22 10.57
N ALA A 66 2.05 4.05 10.26
CA ALA A 66 0.74 3.63 10.72
C ALA A 66 0.69 3.49 12.25
N THR A 67 1.77 3.02 12.87
CA THR A 67 1.88 2.90 14.34
C THR A 67 2.01 4.26 14.99
N ASN A 68 2.74 5.21 14.39
CA ASN A 68 2.82 6.59 14.88
C ASN A 68 1.50 7.35 14.72
N GLN A 69 0.74 7.07 13.65
CA GLN A 69 -0.62 7.59 13.49
C GLN A 69 -1.62 6.93 14.43
N THR A 70 -1.45 5.63 14.71
CA THR A 70 -2.29 4.85 15.61
C THR A 70 -1.95 5.08 17.08
N GLY A 71 -0.73 5.51 17.41
CA GLY A 71 -0.35 6.03 18.72
C GLY A 71 -1.14 7.28 19.11
N ALA A 72 -1.69 8.01 18.13
CA ALA A 72 -2.68 9.07 18.35
C ALA A 72 -4.14 8.55 18.37
N ALA A 73 -4.42 7.32 17.92
CA ALA A 73 -5.76 6.74 17.87
C ALA A 73 -6.05 5.69 18.96
N VAL A 74 -5.04 5.18 19.66
CA VAL A 74 -5.19 4.17 20.74
C VAL A 74 -5.02 4.77 22.15
N GLN A 75 -4.74 6.07 22.26
CA GLN A 75 -4.87 6.82 23.53
C GLN A 75 -6.31 7.33 23.80
N ALA A 76 -7.32 6.75 23.15
CA ALA A 76 -8.73 7.04 23.39
C ALA A 76 -9.54 5.76 23.64
N SER A 77 -9.09 4.93 24.58
CA SER A 77 -9.97 3.98 25.29
C SER A 77 -9.48 3.82 26.73
N PRO A 78 -9.97 4.63 27.68
CA PRO A 78 -9.97 4.27 29.09
C PRO A 78 -11.11 3.26 29.32
N ALA A 79 -10.76 2.08 29.83
CA ALA A 79 -11.68 1.21 30.56
C ALA A 79 -10.99 0.80 31.85
#